data_AF-A0A090QNK4-F1
#
_entry.id   AF-A0A090QNK4-F1
#
_cell.length_a   1.000
_cell.length_b   1.000
_cell.length_c   1.000
_cell.angle_alpha   90.00
_cell.angle_beta   90.00
_cell.angle_gamma   90.00
#
_symmetry.space_group_name_H-M   'P 1'
#
loop_
_entity.id
_entity.type
_entity.pdbx_description
1 polymer ?
#
loop_
_entity_poly.entity_id
_entity_poly.type
_entity_poly.pdbx_seq_one_letter_code
_entity_poly.pdbx_strand_id
1 'polypeptide(L)' 'MNKLTEAQIEEHLKEVEGWDYYDDAIHTTFEFDNFMDCFSVMTRIAMEAEKWSITQNGTTFITHWKSR' A
#
# COMPACT_ATOMS: atom_id res chain seq x y z
N MET A 1 -5.80 -11.06 13.08
CA MET A 1 -6.07 -9.64 12.76
C MET A 1 -7.57 -9.45 12.68
N ASN A 2 -8.09 -8.39 13.31
CA ASN A 2 -9.48 -7.99 13.15
C ASN A 2 -9.55 -6.91 12.05
N LYS A 3 -10.52 -6.99 11.14
CA LYS A 3 -10.77 -5.93 10.15
C LYS A 3 -11.16 -4.65 10.91
N LEU A 4 -10.55 -3.52 10.57
CA LEU A 4 -10.97 -2.22 11.07
C LEU A 4 -12.34 -1.86 10.48
N THR A 5 -13.15 -1.11 11.22
CA THR A 5 -14.38 -0.53 10.67
C THR A 5 -14.05 0.67 9.78
N GLU A 6 -14.96 1.03 8.87
CA GLU A 6 -14.77 2.21 8.00
C GLU A 6 -14.49 3.48 8.81
N ALA A 7 -15.23 3.70 9.90
CA ALA A 7 -15.02 4.82 10.81
C ALA A 7 -13.61 4.84 11.42
N GLN A 8 -13.05 3.67 11.77
CA GLN A 8 -11.68 3.58 12.27
C GLN A 8 -10.66 3.87 11.17
N ILE A 9 -10.90 3.37 9.95
CA ILE A 9 -10.03 3.63 8.79
C ILE A 9 -10.00 5.13 8.50
N GLU A 10 -11.16 5.79 8.45
CA GLU A 10 -11.27 7.24 8.25
C GLU A 10 -10.58 8.05 9.35
N GLU A 11 -10.66 7.60 10.61
CA GLU A 11 -9.98 8.27 11.72
C GLU A 11 -8.46 8.17 11.59
N HIS A 12 -7.93 6.99 11.24
CA HIS A 12 -6.51 6.80 10.99
C HIS A 12 -6.01 7.55 9.74
N LEU A 13 -6.81 7.62 8.67
CA LEU A 13 -6.44 8.32 7.44
C LEU A 13 -6.27 9.84 7.64
N LYS A 14 -6.89 10.43 8.67
CA LYS A 14 -6.63 11.85 9.01
C LYS A 14 -5.18 12.12 9.39
N GLU A 15 -4.46 11.10 9.87
CA GLU A 15 -3.05 11.21 10.25
C GLU A 15 -2.10 10.93 9.09
N VAL A 16 -2.61 10.43 7.95
CA VAL A 16 -1.81 9.99 6.80
C VAL A 16 -2.22 10.78 5.55
N GLU A 17 -1.47 11.83 5.24
CA GLU A 17 -1.74 12.68 4.09
C GLU A 17 -1.49 11.96 2.76
N GLY A 18 -2.37 12.18 1.78
CA GLY A 18 -2.26 11.61 0.43
C GLY A 18 -2.75 10.17 0.29
N TRP A 19 -3.51 9.67 1.26
CA TRP A 19 -4.16 8.36 1.21
C TRP A 19 -5.68 8.49 1.33
N ASP A 20 -6.38 7.78 0.46
CA ASP A 20 -7.84 7.75 0.40
C ASP A 20 -8.35 6.31 0.60
N TYR A 21 -9.56 6.15 1.13
CA TYR A 21 -10.24 4.86 1.24
C TYR A 21 -11.41 4.78 0.27
N TYR A 22 -11.34 3.83 -0.67
CA TYR A 22 -12.44 3.48 -1.57
C TYR A 22 -12.25 2.05 -2.10
N ASP A 23 -13.30 1.45 -2.69
CA ASP A 23 -13.27 0.06 -3.20
C ASP A 23 -12.73 -0.98 -2.21
N ASP A 24 -13.08 -0.85 -0.91
CA ASP A 24 -12.62 -1.72 0.18
C ASP A 24 -11.08 -1.72 0.40
N ALA A 25 -10.34 -0.75 -0.15
CA ALA A 25 -8.89 -0.64 -0.07
C ALA A 25 -8.39 0.80 0.19
N ILE A 26 -7.13 0.91 0.62
CA ILE A 26 -6.44 2.20 0.74
C ILE A 26 -5.68 2.50 -0.56
N HIS A 27 -5.79 3.73 -1.04
CA HIS A 27 -5.24 4.17 -2.31
C HIS A 27 -4.40 5.42 -2.12
N THR A 28 -3.31 5.50 -2.87
CA THR A 28 -2.46 6.69 -2.95
C THR A 28 -1.91 6.81 -4.36
N THR A 29 -1.61 8.03 -4.79
CA THR A 29 -1.07 8.32 -6.12
C THR A 29 0.25 9.07 -5.99
N PHE A 30 1.27 8.58 -6.68
CA PHE A 30 2.57 9.23 -6.77
C PHE A 30 2.86 9.55 -8.24
N GLU A 31 3.27 10.79 -8.50
CA GLU A 31 3.72 11.24 -9.81
C GLU A 31 5.24 11.40 -9.80
N PHE A 32 5.89 11.00 -10.89
CA PHE A 32 7.34 11.04 -11.04
C PHE A 32 7.72 11.63 -12.39
N ASP A 33 8.84 12.35 -12.44
CA ASP A 33 9.32 13.03 -13.65
C ASP A 33 9.80 12.04 -14.73
N ASN A 34 10.23 10.84 -14.34
CA ASN A 34 10.70 9.81 -15.28
C ASN A 34 10.44 8.39 -14.78
N PHE A 35 10.51 7.44 -15.72
CA PHE A 35 10.27 6.02 -15.46
C PHE A 35 11.27 5.40 -14.46
N MET A 36 12.54 5.82 -14.48
CA MET A 36 13.57 5.22 -13.62
C MET A 36 13.33 5.56 -12.14
N ASP A 37 12.88 6.77 -11.84
CA ASP A 37 12.53 7.19 -10.48
C ASP A 37 11.30 6.42 -9.97
N CYS A 38 10.25 6.34 -10.81
CA CYS A 38 9.06 5.54 -10.54
C CYS A 38 9.43 4.07 -10.23
N PHE A 39 10.24 3.45 -11.10
CA PHE A 39 10.65 2.05 -10.95
C PHE A 39 11.52 1.82 -9.70
N SER A 40 12.41 2.76 -9.37
CA SER A 40 13.22 2.70 -8.14
C SER A 40 12.34 2.70 -6.89
N VAL A 41 11.35 3.57 -6.83
CA VAL A 41 10.40 3.63 -5.70
C VAL A 41 9.55 2.37 -5.63
N MET A 42 9.00 1.91 -6.76
CA MET A 42 8.24 0.67 -6.82
C MET A 42 9.05 -0.53 -6.33
N THR A 43 10.32 -0.63 -6.73
CA THR A 43 11.23 -1.71 -6.31
C THR A 43 11.45 -1.67 -4.79
N ARG A 44 11.68 -0.48 -4.21
CA ARG A 44 11.85 -0.32 -2.76
C ARG A 44 10.60 -0.74 -1.98
N ILE A 45 9.41 -0.33 -2.46
CA ILE A 45 8.13 -0.72 -1.85
C ILE A 45 7.98 -2.25 -1.89
N ALA A 46 8.27 -2.89 -3.02
CA ALA A 46 8.19 -4.35 -3.15
C ALA A 46 9.14 -5.09 -2.20
N MET A 47 10.38 -4.60 -2.05
CA MET A 47 11.36 -5.19 -1.13
C MET A 47 10.95 -5.07 0.34
N GLU A 48 10.43 -3.90 0.75
CA GLU A 48 9.93 -3.73 2.12
C GLU A 48 8.68 -4.59 2.36
N ALA A 49 7.75 -4.66 1.41
CA ALA A 49 6.58 -5.54 1.50
C ALA A 49 6.99 -7.02 1.67
N GLU A 50 7.98 -7.48 0.91
CA GLU A 50 8.53 -8.84 1.02
C GLU A 50 9.16 -9.07 2.40
N LYS A 51 9.94 -8.10 2.90
CA LYS A 51 10.53 -8.17 4.24
C LYS A 51 9.48 -8.23 5.34
N TRP A 52 8.40 -7.46 5.21
CA TRP A 52 7.26 -7.49 6.13
C TRP A 52 6.52 -8.83 6.10
N SER A 53 6.28 -9.38 4.90
CA SER A 53 5.69 -10.71 4.69
C SER A 53 6.52 -11.82 5.34
N ILE A 54 7.85 -11.77 5.17
CA ILE A 54 8.79 -12.73 5.78
C ILE A 54 8.80 -12.60 7.32
N THR A 55 8.65 -11.39 7.85
CA THR A 55 8.73 -11.13 9.31
C THR A 55 7.42 -11.45 10.05
N GLN A 56 6.27 -11.36 9.39
CA GLN A 56 4.95 -11.66 9.96
C GLN A 56 4.48 -13.07 9.56
N ASN A 57 5.03 -14.10 10.21
CA ASN A 57 4.59 -15.52 10.18
C ASN A 57 3.56 -15.89 9.08
N GLY A 58 3.98 -15.87 7.82
CA GLY A 58 3.29 -16.55 6.72
C GLY A 58 1.94 -15.97 6.25
N THR A 59 1.67 -14.68 6.40
CA THR A 59 0.51 -14.08 5.71
C THR A 59 0.96 -13.51 4.36
N THR A 60 0.79 -14.29 3.29
CA THR A 60 1.04 -13.87 1.92
C THR A 60 0.14 -12.68 1.55
N PHE A 61 0.72 -11.48 1.47
CA PHE A 61 0.07 -10.34 0.83
C PHE A 61 0.10 -10.55 -0.68
N ILE A 62 -1.00 -11.05 -1.24
CA ILE A 62 -1.17 -11.13 -2.70
C ILE A 62 -1.41 -9.70 -3.19
N THR A 63 -0.36 -9.03 -3.67
CA THR A 63 -0.50 -7.79 -4.43
C THR A 63 -1.02 -8.16 -5.82
N HIS A 64 -2.34 -8.08 -6.01
CA HIS A 64 -2.94 -8.24 -7.33
C HIS A 64 -2.71 -6.95 -8.13
N TRP A 65 -1.59 -6.85 -8.85
CA TRP A 65 -1.34 -5.75 -9.79
C TRP A 65 -1.97 -6.08 -11.14
N LYS A 66 -3.09 -5.41 -11.45
CA LYS A 66 -3.69 -5.43 -12.79
C LYS A 66 -2.97 -4.38 -13.64
N SER A 67 -2.15 -4.80 -14.61
CA SER A 67 -1.73 -3.89 -15.68
C SER A 67 -2.94 -3.59 -16.57
N ARG A 68 -3.16 -2.31 -16.91
CA ARG A 68 -3.94 -1.97 -18.09
C ARG A 68 -3.14 -2.28 -19.34
#